data_AF-A0A2J6HRB1-F1
#
_entry.id   AF-A0A2J6HRB1-F1
#
_cell.length_a   1.000
_cell.length_b   1.000
_cell.length_c   1.000
_cell.angle_alpha   90.00
_cell.angle_beta   90.00
_cell.angle_gamma   90.00
#
_symmetry.space_group_name_H-M   'P 1'
#
loop_
_entity.id
_entity.type
_entity.pdbx_description
1 polymer ?
#
loop_
_entity_poly.entity_id
_entity_poly.type
_entity_poly.pdbx_seq_one_letter_code
_entity_poly.pdbx_strand_id
1 'polypeptide(L)'
;MFLISAVIILTACNQNTTSEDMILISTEYGDMKVKLYDETPLHKENMLKLTDEGFYNDLLFHRVIDGFMIQGGDPESKTATPDQNLGNGGPGYQVDAEILPGLYHKKGVIAAARTSDNMNPERKSSGSQFYIAQGKVYTNEELDNFEL
;
A
#
# COMPACT_ATOMS: atom_id res chain seq x y z
N MET A 1 -54.54 -39.86 3.71
CA MET A 1 -54.27 -38.44 3.42
C MET A 1 -52.86 -38.13 3.90
N PHE A 2 -51.86 -38.38 3.05
CA PHE A 2 -50.46 -38.19 3.40
C PHE A 2 -50.08 -36.73 3.12
N LEU A 3 -49.79 -35.97 4.20
CA LEU A 3 -49.16 -34.66 4.11
C LEU A 3 -47.67 -34.87 3.82
N ILE A 4 -47.22 -34.50 2.61
CA ILE A 4 -45.79 -34.40 2.31
C ILE A 4 -45.38 -32.96 2.62
N SER A 5 -44.66 -32.78 3.72
CA SER A 5 -43.93 -31.54 4.02
C SER A 5 -42.78 -31.40 3.02
N ALA A 6 -42.88 -30.41 2.13
CA ALA A 6 -41.76 -29.97 1.31
C ALA A 6 -40.90 -29.00 2.13
N VAL A 7 -39.76 -29.47 2.63
CA VAL A 7 -38.73 -28.62 3.22
C VAL A 7 -37.90 -28.05 2.06
N ILE A 8 -38.08 -26.76 1.79
CA ILE A 8 -37.25 -26.02 0.83
C ILE A 8 -35.96 -25.64 1.55
N ILE A 9 -34.87 -26.35 1.23
CA ILE A 9 -33.53 -25.98 1.66
C ILE A 9 -33.04 -24.89 0.70
N LEU A 10 -33.17 -23.63 1.12
CA LEU A 10 -32.52 -22.50 0.46
C LEU A 10 -31.03 -22.55 0.79
N THR A 11 -30.25 -23.23 -0.04
CA THR A 11 -28.79 -23.10 0.00
C THR A 11 -28.42 -21.75 -0.61
N ALA A 12 -28.14 -20.77 0.26
CA ALA A 12 -27.51 -19.53 -0.16
C ALA A 12 -26.08 -19.85 -0.62
N CYS A 13 -25.84 -19.85 -1.93
CA CYS A 13 -24.49 -19.84 -2.46
C CYS A 13 -23.87 -18.48 -2.11
N ASN A 14 -23.00 -18.46 -1.11
CA ASN A 14 -22.21 -17.27 -0.78
C ASN A 14 -21.17 -17.09 -1.90
N GLN A 15 -21.50 -16.28 -2.90
CA GLN A 15 -20.56 -15.86 -3.94
C GLN A 15 -19.60 -14.85 -3.29
N ASN A 16 -18.59 -15.35 -2.57
CA ASN A 16 -17.42 -14.54 -2.23
C ASN A 16 -16.63 -14.33 -3.53
N THR A 17 -17.12 -13.45 -4.39
CA THR A 17 -16.29 -12.78 -5.37
C THR A 17 -15.39 -11.86 -4.57
N THR A 18 -14.18 -12.31 -4.23
CA THR A 18 -13.11 -11.39 -3.83
C THR A 18 -12.90 -10.45 -5.01
N SER A 19 -13.52 -9.27 -4.93
CA SER A 19 -13.03 -8.10 -5.64
C SER A 19 -11.52 -8.07 -5.41
N GLU A 20 -10.72 -8.22 -6.46
CA GLU A 20 -9.31 -7.90 -6.33
C GLU A 20 -9.26 -6.42 -6.03
N ASP A 21 -9.04 -6.06 -4.77
CA ASP A 21 -9.06 -4.67 -4.35
C ASP A 21 -7.85 -3.97 -4.95
N MET A 22 -8.15 -3.30 -6.06
CA MET A 22 -7.22 -2.52 -6.85
C MET A 22 -7.51 -1.05 -6.65
N ILE A 23 -6.45 -0.27 -6.55
CA ILE A 23 -6.52 1.19 -6.63
C ILE A 23 -5.85 1.65 -7.93
N LEU A 24 -6.35 2.77 -8.46
CA LEU A 24 -5.76 3.47 -9.60
C LEU A 24 -5.08 4.74 -9.09
N ILE A 25 -3.78 4.84 -9.28
CA ILE A 25 -3.04 6.09 -9.05
C ILE A 25 -2.89 6.78 -10.40
N SER A 26 -3.65 7.84 -10.62
CA SER A 26 -3.59 8.66 -11.83
C SER A 26 -2.72 9.88 -11.61
N THR A 27 -1.79 10.12 -12.53
CA THR A 27 -0.87 11.26 -12.51
C THR A 27 -0.81 11.92 -13.89
N GLU A 28 -0.21 13.11 -13.99
CA GLU A 28 0.06 13.74 -15.30
C GLU A 28 1.00 12.91 -16.20
N TYR A 29 1.76 11.97 -15.62
CA TYR A 29 2.68 11.07 -16.33
C TYR A 29 2.03 9.72 -16.69
N GLY A 30 0.76 9.53 -16.34
CA GLY A 30 -0.01 8.33 -16.64
C GLY A 30 -0.53 7.60 -15.41
N ASP A 31 -1.15 6.45 -15.69
CA ASP A 31 -1.91 5.66 -14.73
C ASP A 31 -1.12 4.44 -14.22
N MET A 32 -1.20 4.20 -12.92
CA MET A 32 -0.66 3.01 -12.27
C MET A 32 -1.78 2.23 -11.58
N LYS A 33 -1.98 0.97 -11.99
CA LYS A 33 -2.89 0.04 -11.30
C LYS A 33 -2.12 -0.68 -10.22
N VAL A 34 -2.65 -0.63 -9.00
CA VAL A 34 -2.01 -1.22 -7.82
C VAL A 34 -2.95 -2.26 -7.23
N LYS A 35 -2.50 -3.51 -7.15
CA LYS A 35 -3.17 -4.58 -6.42
C LYS A 35 -2.74 -4.55 -4.96
N LEU A 36 -3.70 -4.52 -4.04
CA LEU A 36 -3.44 -4.59 -2.61
C LEU A 36 -3.40 -6.07 -2.17
N TYR A 37 -2.46 -6.41 -1.29
CA TYR A 37 -2.34 -7.77 -0.77
C TYR A 37 -3.36 -8.02 0.35
N ASP A 38 -4.00 -9.18 0.32
CA ASP A 38 -4.98 -9.59 1.34
C ASP A 38 -4.29 -9.98 2.65
N GLU A 39 -3.00 -10.33 2.59
CA GLU A 39 -2.16 -10.68 3.72
C GLU A 39 -1.80 -9.48 4.61
N THR A 40 -2.05 -8.25 4.14
CA THR A 40 -1.85 -7.01 4.91
C THR A 40 -3.17 -6.25 5.09
N PRO A 41 -4.16 -6.83 5.80
CA PRO A 41 -5.51 -6.28 5.89
C PRO A 41 -5.56 -4.86 6.49
N LEU A 42 -4.75 -4.54 7.51
CA LEU A 42 -4.77 -3.21 8.13
C LEU A 42 -4.30 -2.14 7.15
N HIS A 43 -3.22 -2.40 6.40
CA HIS A 43 -2.73 -1.47 5.39
C HIS A 43 -3.68 -1.37 4.20
N LYS A 44 -4.24 -2.51 3.78
CA LYS A 44 -5.19 -2.58 2.68
C LYS A 44 -6.44 -1.76 2.98
N GLU A 45 -7.10 -2.01 4.11
CA GLU A 45 -8.30 -1.29 4.54
C GLU A 45 -8.02 0.21 4.71
N ASN A 46 -6.87 0.56 5.30
CA ASN A 46 -6.50 1.97 5.46
C ASN A 46 -6.25 2.67 4.12
N MET A 47 -5.57 2.02 3.18
CA MET A 47 -5.33 2.58 1.84
C MET A 47 -6.63 2.78 1.08
N LEU A 48 -7.54 1.79 1.11
CA LEU A 48 -8.86 1.88 0.48
C LEU A 48 -9.68 3.02 1.09
N LYS A 49 -9.76 3.08 2.43
CA LYS A 49 -10.46 4.16 3.14
C LYS A 49 -9.96 5.54 2.72
N LEU A 50 -8.65 5.78 2.76
CA LEU A 50 -8.07 7.08 2.40
C LEU A 50 -8.27 7.40 0.90
N THR A 51 -8.30 6.38 0.05
CA THR A 51 -8.61 6.53 -1.38
C THR A 51 -10.08 6.94 -1.58
N ASP A 52 -11.01 6.25 -0.92
CA ASP A 52 -12.46 6.54 -0.99
C ASP A 52 -12.80 7.92 -0.43
N GLU A 53 -12.08 8.37 0.59
CA GLU A 53 -12.19 9.71 1.17
C GLU A 53 -11.57 10.81 0.28
N GLY A 54 -10.90 10.44 -0.83
CA GLY A 54 -10.21 11.38 -1.71
C GLY A 54 -8.98 12.02 -1.07
N PHE A 55 -8.43 11.41 0.00
CA PHE A 55 -7.31 11.95 0.76
C PHE A 55 -6.10 12.22 -0.13
N TYR A 56 -5.79 11.28 -1.02
CA TYR A 56 -4.63 11.29 -1.91
C TYR A 56 -4.76 12.24 -3.11
N ASN A 57 -5.93 12.86 -3.32
CA ASN A 57 -6.12 13.80 -4.42
C ASN A 57 -5.21 15.01 -4.25
N ASP A 58 -4.57 15.40 -5.36
CA ASP A 58 -3.65 16.54 -5.49
C ASP A 58 -2.40 16.46 -4.58
N LEU A 59 -2.02 15.26 -4.12
CA LEU A 59 -0.76 15.06 -3.41
C LEU A 59 0.42 14.96 -4.37
N LEU A 60 1.58 15.45 -3.92
CA LEU A 60 2.84 15.31 -4.64
C LEU A 60 3.55 14.00 -4.26
N PHE A 61 4.27 13.43 -5.23
CA PHE A 61 5.41 12.58 -4.94
C PHE A 61 6.59 13.46 -4.51
N HIS A 62 6.70 13.70 -3.21
CA HIS A 62 7.63 14.69 -2.65
C HIS A 62 9.08 14.21 -2.54
N ARG A 63 9.35 12.92 -2.77
CA ARG A 63 10.71 12.38 -2.72
C ARG A 63 10.91 11.27 -3.74
N VAL A 64 11.82 11.49 -4.69
CA VAL A 64 12.15 10.53 -5.76
C VAL A 64 13.65 10.29 -5.72
N ILE A 65 14.06 9.03 -5.56
CA ILE A 65 15.47 8.62 -5.58
C ILE A 65 15.62 7.51 -6.60
N ASP A 66 16.35 7.82 -7.68
CA ASP A 66 16.59 6.90 -8.79
C ASP A 66 17.23 5.59 -8.32
N GLY A 67 16.70 4.47 -8.81
CA GLY A 67 17.14 3.12 -8.44
C GLY A 67 16.71 2.67 -7.03
N PHE A 68 16.04 3.53 -6.26
CA PHE A 68 15.58 3.23 -4.91
C PHE A 68 14.06 3.25 -4.82
N MET A 69 13.43 4.42 -4.74
CA MET A 69 11.99 4.54 -4.52
C MET A 69 11.41 5.90 -4.94
N ILE A 70 10.08 5.92 -5.06
CA ILE A 70 9.25 7.11 -5.28
C ILE A 70 8.28 7.18 -4.10
N GLN A 71 8.34 8.23 -3.27
CA GLN A 71 7.54 8.37 -2.05
C GLN A 71 6.52 9.51 -2.16
N GLY A 72 5.31 9.25 -1.66
CA GLY A 72 4.17 10.15 -1.64
C GLY A 72 3.29 9.94 -0.42
N GLY A 73 2.08 10.50 -0.44
CA GLY A 73 1.09 10.32 0.63
C GLY A 73 1.20 11.30 1.80
N ASP A 74 1.98 12.38 1.67
CA ASP A 74 2.02 13.46 2.66
C ASP A 74 0.93 14.51 2.36
N PRO A 75 -0.08 14.71 3.24
CA PRO A 75 -1.14 15.69 3.03
C PRO A 75 -0.66 17.15 2.99
N GLU A 76 0.49 17.47 3.60
CA GLU A 76 1.05 18.82 3.57
C GLU A 76 1.55 19.19 2.16
N SER A 77 1.72 18.19 1.28
CA SER A 77 2.16 18.42 -0.09
C SER A 77 1.14 19.18 -0.96
N LYS A 78 -0.16 19.18 -0.60
CA LYS A 78 -1.21 19.90 -1.37
C LYS A 78 -0.95 21.38 -1.52
N THR A 79 -0.32 21.98 -0.50
CA THR A 79 -0.06 23.42 -0.43
C THR A 79 1.43 23.71 -0.25
N ALA A 80 2.28 22.76 -0.62
CA ALA A 80 3.72 22.91 -0.42
C ALA A 80 4.26 24.06 -1.26
N THR A 81 5.13 24.87 -0.64
CA THR A 81 5.94 25.84 -1.36
C THR A 81 7.16 25.14 -1.98
N PRO A 82 7.77 25.70 -3.06
CA PRO A 82 9.06 25.22 -3.53
C PRO A 82 10.04 25.16 -2.37
N ASP A 83 10.74 24.02 -2.22
CA ASP A 83 11.71 23.72 -1.15
C ASP A 83 11.14 23.44 0.26
N GLN A 84 9.82 23.35 0.42
CA GLN A 84 9.25 22.91 1.69
C GLN A 84 9.63 21.45 1.99
N ASN A 85 10.15 21.20 3.19
CA ASN A 85 10.41 19.85 3.66
C ASN A 85 9.09 19.11 3.91
N LEU A 86 8.95 17.94 3.28
CA LEU A 86 7.81 17.05 3.39
C LEU A 86 8.29 15.67 3.88
N GLY A 87 7.35 14.80 4.24
CA GLY A 87 7.59 13.43 4.72
C GLY A 87 7.27 13.25 6.20
N ASN A 88 6.67 14.23 6.87
CA ASN A 88 6.24 14.13 8.27
C ASN A 88 4.72 14.23 8.46
N GLY A 89 3.98 14.66 7.43
CA GLY A 89 2.53 14.74 7.50
C GLY A 89 1.85 13.37 7.46
N GLY A 90 0.59 13.35 7.88
CA GLY A 90 -0.27 12.15 7.86
C GLY A 90 -1.66 12.44 8.42
N PRO A 91 -2.53 11.44 8.53
CA PRO A 91 -3.92 11.59 8.96
C PRO A 91 -4.08 11.68 10.50
N GLY A 92 -3.00 11.88 11.24
CA GLY A 92 -2.99 11.96 12.71
C GLY A 92 -2.90 10.59 13.42
N TYR A 93 -2.68 9.51 12.69
CA TYR A 93 -2.50 8.17 13.25
C TYR A 93 -1.45 7.35 12.47
N GLN A 94 -1.09 6.20 13.03
CA GLN A 94 -0.21 5.21 12.43
C GLN A 94 -0.95 3.88 12.26
N VAL A 95 -0.42 3.00 11.40
CA VAL A 95 -0.94 1.64 11.19
C VAL A 95 0.01 0.63 11.82
N ASP A 96 -0.53 -0.37 12.50
CA ASP A 96 0.28 -1.43 13.10
C ASP A 96 1.06 -2.23 12.04
N ALA A 97 2.23 -2.73 12.41
CA ALA A 97 3.14 -3.38 11.47
C ALA A 97 2.61 -4.73 10.96
N GLU A 98 2.52 -4.90 9.63
CA GLU A 98 2.16 -6.15 8.95
C GLU A 98 3.32 -6.61 8.07
N ILE A 99 4.35 -7.17 8.70
CA ILE A 99 5.61 -7.54 8.03
C ILE A 99 5.70 -9.07 7.98
N LEU A 100 5.42 -9.62 6.81
CA LEU A 100 5.27 -11.06 6.61
C LEU A 100 6.41 -11.64 5.77
N PRO A 101 6.90 -12.85 6.11
CA PRO A 101 7.78 -13.61 5.22
C PRO A 101 7.12 -13.79 3.85
N GLY A 102 7.88 -13.53 2.78
CA GLY A 102 7.39 -13.65 1.40
C GLY A 102 6.86 -12.34 0.79
N LEU A 103 6.57 -11.32 1.60
CA LEU A 103 6.29 -9.97 1.11
C LEU A 103 7.54 -9.10 1.25
N TYR A 104 8.29 -8.96 0.15
CA TYR A 104 9.54 -8.22 0.11
C TYR A 104 9.54 -7.17 -1.00
N HIS A 105 10.46 -6.20 -0.88
CA HIS A 105 10.62 -5.09 -1.80
C HIS A 105 11.22 -5.54 -3.13
N LYS A 106 10.35 -5.89 -4.07
CA LYS A 106 10.69 -6.00 -5.51
C LYS A 106 10.21 -4.77 -6.27
N LYS A 107 10.77 -4.53 -7.45
CA LYS A 107 10.38 -3.44 -8.34
C LYS A 107 8.86 -3.41 -8.54
N GLY A 108 8.27 -2.23 -8.36
CA GLY A 108 6.83 -1.96 -8.50
C GLY A 108 5.99 -2.19 -7.25
N VAL A 109 6.55 -2.75 -6.17
CA VAL A 109 5.80 -2.93 -4.91
C VAL A 109 5.51 -1.57 -4.28
N ILE A 110 4.25 -1.38 -3.87
CA ILE A 110 3.86 -0.32 -2.96
C ILE A 110 4.06 -0.79 -1.51
N ALA A 111 4.64 0.05 -0.67
CA ALA A 111 4.82 -0.23 0.74
C ALA A 111 4.62 1.04 1.57
N ALA A 112 4.16 0.89 2.81
CA ALA A 112 3.97 2.02 3.71
C ALA A 112 5.33 2.54 4.22
N ALA A 113 5.47 3.86 4.26
CA ALA A 113 6.63 4.52 4.81
C ALA A 113 6.60 4.48 6.34
N ARG A 114 7.75 4.47 6.97
CA ARG A 114 7.89 4.54 8.44
C ARG A 114 9.23 5.12 8.82
N THR A 115 9.31 5.64 10.04
CA THR A 115 10.57 6.06 10.65
C THR A 115 11.45 4.83 10.98
N SER A 116 12.75 5.06 11.14
CA SER A 116 13.74 4.02 11.41
C SER A 116 13.44 3.22 12.69
N ASP A 117 13.82 1.94 12.71
CA ASP A 117 13.55 1.00 13.81
C ASP A 117 14.11 1.48 15.16
N ASN A 118 15.21 2.26 15.16
CA ASN A 118 15.77 2.85 16.38
C ASN A 118 14.82 3.86 17.05
N MET A 119 14.01 4.57 16.28
CA MET A 119 13.02 5.55 16.78
C MET A 119 11.61 4.97 16.84
N ASN A 120 11.37 3.87 16.13
CA ASN A 120 10.08 3.21 15.99
C ASN A 120 10.27 1.70 16.15
N PRO A 121 10.51 1.22 17.40
CA PRO A 121 10.78 -0.19 17.67
C PRO A 121 9.56 -1.08 17.42
N GLU A 122 8.35 -0.52 17.49
CA GLU A 122 7.09 -1.20 17.12
C GLU A 122 6.90 -1.29 15.60
N ARG A 123 7.75 -0.59 14.83
CA ARG A 123 7.79 -0.58 13.36
C ARG A 123 6.46 -0.16 12.73
N LYS A 124 5.67 0.64 13.43
CA LYS A 124 4.38 1.16 12.97
C LYS A 124 4.57 1.99 11.70
N SER A 125 3.66 1.81 10.75
CA SER A 125 3.66 2.53 9.49
C SER A 125 3.06 3.92 9.66
N SER A 126 3.48 4.86 8.82
CA SER A 126 2.75 6.11 8.61
C SER A 126 1.31 5.80 8.19
N GLY A 127 0.37 6.62 8.66
CA GLY A 127 -1.04 6.45 8.33
C GLY A 127 -1.38 6.67 6.85
N SER A 128 -0.59 7.44 6.10
CA SER A 128 -0.87 7.72 4.68
C SER A 128 0.35 7.72 3.78
N GLN A 129 1.57 7.82 4.32
CA GLN A 129 2.74 7.85 3.46
C GLN A 129 3.09 6.47 2.94
N PHE A 130 3.37 6.40 1.65
CA PHE A 130 3.74 5.18 0.95
C PHE A 130 4.88 5.47 -0.04
N TYR A 131 5.55 4.41 -0.47
CA TYR A 131 6.50 4.48 -1.56
C TYR A 131 6.32 3.33 -2.54
N ILE A 132 6.68 3.59 -3.80
CA ILE A 132 6.79 2.60 -4.87
C ILE A 132 8.26 2.26 -5.01
N ALA A 133 8.61 0.99 -4.82
CA ALA A 133 9.97 0.51 -4.98
C ALA A 133 10.36 0.53 -6.47
N GLN A 134 11.42 1.25 -6.83
CA GLN A 134 12.00 1.14 -8.17
C GLN A 134 12.95 -0.04 -8.24
N GLY A 135 13.86 -0.15 -7.28
CA GLY A 135 14.88 -1.19 -7.18
C GLY A 135 15.83 -1.26 -8.39
N LYS A 136 16.93 -1.99 -8.18
CA LYS A 136 17.84 -2.40 -9.25
C LYS A 136 17.60 -3.88 -9.53
N VAL A 137 17.52 -4.26 -10.80
CA VAL A 137 17.58 -5.68 -11.19
C VAL A 137 19.04 -6.08 -11.12
N TYR A 138 19.34 -7.03 -10.23
CA TYR A 138 20.67 -7.61 -10.11
C TYR A 138 20.76 -8.88 -10.96
N THR A 139 21.91 -9.08 -11.59
CA THR A 139 22.27 -10.36 -12.21
C THR A 139 22.66 -11.37 -11.12
N ASN A 140 22.61 -12.67 -11.44
CA ASN A 140 23.08 -13.71 -10.51
C ASN A 140 24.54 -13.46 -10.11
N GLU A 141 25.41 -13.04 -11.04
CA GLU A 141 26.80 -12.71 -10.75
C GLU A 141 26.93 -11.53 -9.77
N GLU A 142 26.11 -10.49 -9.91
CA GLU A 142 26.08 -9.39 -8.92
C GLU A 142 25.59 -9.88 -7.56
N LEU A 143 24.60 -10.77 -7.51
CA LEU A 143 24.10 -11.36 -6.25
C LEU A 143 25.16 -12.21 -5.57
N ASP A 144 25.86 -13.06 -6.33
CA ASP A 144 26.94 -13.91 -5.82
C ASP A 144 28.06 -13.06 -5.18
N ASN A 145 28.35 -11.87 -5.73
CA ASN A 145 29.33 -10.94 -5.18
C ASN A 145 28.90 -10.27 -3.86
N PHE A 146 27.61 -10.25 -3.52
CA PHE A 146 27.10 -9.73 -2.23
C PHE A 146 27.08 -10.79 -1.12
N GLU A 147 27.13 -12.09 -1.49
CA GLU A 147 27.11 -13.20 -0.54
C GLU A 147 28.52 -13.64 -0.09
N LEU A 148 29.57 -13.12 -0.74
CA LEU A 148 30.98 -13.31 -0.40
C LEU A 148 31.45 -12.35 0.70
#